data_AF-A0A1X9MGS1-F1
#
_entry.id   AF-A0A1X9MGS1-F1
#
_cell.length_a   1.000
_cell.length_b   1.000
_cell.length_c   1.000
_cell.angle_alpha   90.00
_cell.angle_beta   90.00
_cell.angle_gamma   90.00
#
_symmetry.space_group_name_H-M   'P 1'
#
loop_
_entity.id
_entity.type
_entity.pdbx_description
1 polymer ?
#
loop_
_entity_poly.entity_id
_entity_poly.type
_entity_poly.pdbx_seq_one_letter_code
_entity_poly.pdbx_strand_id
1 'polypeptide(L)'
;MKLPTCWSCHYQFNWQSLLLFREGRTKCPKCQKQQYSTTHSKWKMGVLFLPTMISPFLLTAFTVSVLLLITSLLLVFFLIYLFTPFHLEFTDSQQPLF
;
A
#
# COMPACT_ATOMS: atom_id res chain seq x y z
N MET A 1 -7.81 13.29 -4.08
CA MET A 1 -7.28 12.08 -3.44
C MET A 1 -7.51 12.20 -1.93
N LYS A 2 -8.16 11.23 -1.27
CA LYS A 2 -8.42 11.29 0.18
C LYS A 2 -7.24 10.66 0.91
N LEU A 3 -6.60 11.43 1.79
CA LEU A 3 -5.55 10.93 2.67
C LEU A 3 -6.19 10.24 3.88
N PRO A 4 -5.55 9.20 4.43
CA PRO A 4 -6.05 8.54 5.63
C PRO A 4 -6.03 9.51 6.82
N THR A 5 -7.09 9.44 7.59
CA THR A 5 -7.24 10.18 8.85
C THR A 5 -7.07 9.24 10.03
N CYS A 6 -6.57 9.76 11.14
CA CYS A 6 -6.57 9.04 12.40
C CYS A 6 -8.00 8.62 12.81
N TRP A 7 -8.16 7.38 13.25
CA TRP A 7 -9.46 6.86 13.72
C TRP A 7 -9.96 7.58 14.98
N SER A 8 -9.05 8.05 15.85
CA SER A 8 -9.39 8.63 17.16
C SER A 8 -9.52 10.15 17.15
N CYS A 9 -8.61 10.85 16.47
CA CYS A 9 -8.55 12.32 16.51
C CYS A 9 -8.77 12.99 15.15
N HIS A 10 -9.12 12.22 14.11
CA HIS A 10 -9.33 12.69 12.74
C HIS A 10 -8.19 13.51 12.15
N TYR A 11 -6.98 13.39 12.70
CA TYR A 11 -5.78 14.01 12.17
C TYR A 11 -5.50 13.48 10.76
N GLN A 12 -5.43 14.37 9.77
CA GLN A 12 -5.01 14.05 8.41
C GLN A 12 -3.51 13.83 8.36
N PHE A 13 -3.09 12.66 7.87
CA PHE A 13 -1.67 12.38 7.67
C PHE A 13 -1.18 12.98 6.36
N ASN A 14 0.10 13.39 6.36
CA ASN A 14 0.78 13.81 5.14
C ASN A 14 1.21 12.57 4.34
N TRP A 15 1.12 12.66 3.02
CA TRP A 15 1.50 11.58 2.10
C TRP A 15 2.92 11.04 2.37
N GLN A 16 3.90 11.93 2.60
CA GLN A 16 5.28 11.55 2.92
C GLN A 16 5.39 10.78 4.25
N SER A 17 4.62 11.18 5.27
CA SER A 17 4.62 10.49 6.57
C SER A 17 4.04 9.08 6.48
N LEU A 18 3.15 8.83 5.51
CA LEU A 18 2.54 7.54 5.25
C LEU A 18 3.43 6.60 4.43
N LEU A 19 4.35 7.14 3.63
CA LEU A 19 5.35 6.30 2.92
C LEU A 19 6.43 5.74 3.85
N LEU A 20 6.79 6.50 4.88
CA LEU A 20 7.65 6.03 5.98
C LEU A 20 6.93 5.01 6.88
N PHE A 21 5.61 4.87 6.70
CA PHE A 21 4.76 4.08 7.55
C PHE A 21 4.69 2.62 7.06
N ARG A 22 5.71 1.83 7.45
CA ARG A 22 5.96 0.50 6.85
C ARG A 22 5.42 -0.71 7.64
N GLU A 23 5.10 -0.55 8.93
CA GLU A 23 4.91 -1.71 9.83
C GLU A 23 3.48 -1.98 10.29
N GLY A 24 2.48 -1.35 9.67
CA GLY A 24 1.06 -1.64 9.96
C GLY A 24 0.60 -1.26 11.38
N ARG A 25 1.47 -0.64 12.21
CA ARG A 25 1.21 -0.10 13.55
C ARG A 25 1.85 1.29 13.73
N THR A 26 1.05 2.36 13.74
CA THR A 26 1.54 3.74 13.96
C THR A 26 1.15 4.19 15.35
N LYS A 27 1.87 5.16 15.88
CA LYS A 27 1.28 6.09 16.85
C LYS A 27 0.94 7.39 16.14
N CYS A 28 -0.27 7.89 16.33
CA CYS A 28 -0.62 9.22 15.83
C CYS A 28 0.24 10.29 16.54
N PRO A 29 0.87 11.24 15.83
CA PRO A 29 1.68 12.28 16.49
C PRO A 29 0.84 13.22 17.36
N LYS A 30 -0.46 13.37 17.08
CA LYS A 30 -1.36 14.28 17.82
C LYS A 30 -1.97 13.63 19.07
N CYS A 31 -2.56 12.43 18.94
CA CYS A 31 -3.25 11.77 20.05
C CYS A 31 -2.49 10.59 20.67
N GLN A 32 -1.31 10.23 20.12
CA GLN A 32 -0.47 9.10 20.54
C GLN A 32 -1.15 7.72 20.57
N LYS A 33 -2.40 7.62 20.10
CA LYS A 33 -3.13 6.36 19.97
C LYS A 33 -2.47 5.48 18.91
N GLN A 34 -2.47 4.17 19.20
CA GLN A 34 -2.05 3.17 18.25
C GLN A 34 -3.05 3.11 17.10
N GLN A 35 -2.52 2.99 15.90
CA GLN A 35 -3.28 2.95 14.67
C GLN A 35 -2.87 1.72 13.90
N TYR A 36 -3.86 0.88 13.65
CA TYR A 36 -3.67 -0.37 12.93
C TYR A 36 -4.20 -0.20 11.51
N SER A 37 -3.50 -0.80 10.55
CA SER A 37 -4.00 -0.90 9.18
C SER A 37 -5.14 -1.93 9.12
N THR A 38 -6.25 -1.57 8.47
CA THR A 38 -7.40 -2.47 8.29
C THR A 38 -7.05 -3.68 7.41
N THR A 39 -7.73 -4.80 7.62
CA THR A 39 -7.62 -5.97 6.75
C THR A 39 -8.02 -5.66 5.33
N HIS A 40 -9.05 -4.84 5.14
CA HIS A 40 -9.50 -4.37 3.85
C HIS A 40 -8.41 -3.63 3.07
N SER A 41 -7.63 -2.77 3.74
CA SER A 41 -6.50 -2.07 3.13
C SER A 41 -5.39 -3.04 2.69
N LYS A 42 -5.04 -4.01 3.55
CA LYS A 42 -4.07 -5.05 3.23
C LYS A 42 -4.53 -5.94 2.07
N TRP A 43 -5.81 -6.29 2.04
CA TRP A 43 -6.40 -7.10 0.97
C TRP A 43 -6.42 -6.34 -0.35
N LYS A 44 -6.81 -5.06 -0.34
CA LYS A 44 -6.71 -4.17 -1.52
C LYS A 44 -5.28 -4.07 -2.03
N MET A 45 -4.29 -3.89 -1.14
CA MET A 45 -2.88 -3.90 -1.55
C MET A 45 -2.50 -5.25 -2.18
N GLY A 46 -2.86 -6.37 -1.56
CA GLY A 46 -2.59 -7.71 -2.10
C GLY A 46 -3.17 -7.91 -3.50
N VAL A 47 -4.43 -7.48 -3.72
CA VAL A 47 -5.05 -7.52 -5.05
C VAL A 47 -4.34 -6.59 -6.03
N LEU A 48 -3.90 -5.41 -5.59
CA LEU A 48 -3.14 -4.47 -6.43
C LEU A 48 -1.77 -5.03 -6.86
N PHE A 49 -1.18 -5.94 -6.07
CA PHE A 49 0.07 -6.62 -6.39
C PHE A 49 -0.12 -7.88 -7.27
N LEU A 50 -1.31 -8.47 -7.38
CA LEU A 50 -1.55 -9.65 -8.24
C LEU A 50 -1.07 -9.48 -9.70
N PRO A 51 -1.30 -8.33 -10.37
CA PRO A 51 -0.80 -8.13 -11.73
C PRO A 51 0.72 -8.22 -11.85
N THR A 52 1.47 -7.85 -10.80
CA THR A 52 2.93 -7.95 -10.81
C THR A 52 3.43 -9.40 -10.79
N MET A 53 2.67 -10.31 -10.17
CA MET A 53 2.98 -11.74 -10.18
C MET A 53 2.64 -12.39 -11.53
N ILE A 54 1.59 -11.92 -12.21
CA ILE A 54 1.12 -12.50 -13.49
C ILE A 54 1.89 -11.93 -14.69
N SER A 55 2.37 -10.68 -14.60
CA SER A 55 3.16 -9.98 -15.62
C SER A 55 4.32 -10.79 -16.23
N PRO A 56 5.21 -11.42 -15.45
CA PRO A 56 6.31 -12.20 -16.02
C PRO A 56 5.83 -13.41 -16.84
N PHE A 57 4.72 -14.05 -16.46
CA PHE A 57 4.20 -15.23 -17.17
C PHE A 57 3.60 -14.87 -18.54
N LEU A 58 2.87 -13.75 -18.60
CA LEU A 58 2.34 -13.22 -19.86
C LEU A 58 3.47 -12.76 -20.80
N LEU A 59 4.51 -12.14 -20.25
CA LEU A 59 5.63 -11.60 -21.02
C LEU A 59 6.69 -12.64 -21.40
N THR A 60 6.66 -13.86 -20.86
CA THR A 60 7.43 -14.99 -21.40
C THR A 60 6.73 -15.65 -22.59
N ALA A 61 5.41 -15.53 -22.69
CA ALA A 61 4.63 -16.07 -23.81
C ALA A 61 4.78 -15.23 -25.10
N PHE A 62 5.03 -13.93 -24.95
CA PHE A 62 5.47 -13.06 -26.04
C PHE A 62 7.00 -12.93 -25.93
N THR A 63 7.77 -13.07 -26.99
CA THR A 63 9.26 -13.00 -26.97
C THR A 63 9.79 -11.58 -26.70
N VAL A 64 9.40 -10.99 -25.58
CA VAL A 64 9.71 -9.61 -25.19
C VAL A 64 11.09 -9.53 -24.55
N SER A 65 11.80 -8.43 -24.81
CA SER A 65 13.10 -8.14 -24.18
C SER A 65 13.01 -8.16 -22.65
N VAL A 66 13.95 -8.86 -22.01
CA VAL A 66 14.11 -8.89 -20.54
C VAL A 66 14.26 -7.48 -19.96
N LEU A 67 14.85 -6.55 -20.70
CA LEU A 67 15.05 -5.17 -20.25
C LEU A 67 13.72 -4.39 -20.18
N LEU A 68 12.80 -4.65 -21.10
CA LEU A 68 11.42 -4.13 -21.03
C LEU A 68 10.64 -4.75 -19.86
N LEU A 69 10.93 -6.01 -19.53
CA LEU A 69 10.30 -6.71 -18.43
C LEU A 69 10.71 -6.11 -17.07
N ILE A 70 12.01 -5.90 -16.86
CA ILE A 70 12.52 -5.28 -15.63
C ILE A 70 12.02 -3.85 -15.47
N THR A 71 12.06 -3.04 -16.54
CA THR A 71 11.61 -1.65 -16.50
C THR A 71 10.11 -1.52 -16.23
N SER A 72 9.27 -2.37 -16.84
CA SER A 72 7.84 -2.37 -16.59
C SER A 72 7.49 -2.80 -15.15
N LEU A 73 8.14 -3.84 -14.62
CA LEU A 73 7.97 -4.26 -13.22
C LEU A 73 8.34 -3.14 -12.25
N LEU A 74 9.48 -2.49 -12.45
CA LEU A 74 9.91 -1.36 -11.62
C LEU A 74 8.91 -0.21 -11.66
N LEU A 75 8.39 0.11 -12.85
CA LEU A 75 7.42 1.18 -13.04
C LEU A 75 6.10 0.87 -12.32
N VAL A 76 5.58 -0.36 -12.46
CA VAL A 76 4.36 -0.79 -11.75
C VAL A 76 4.58 -0.78 -10.24
N PHE A 77 5.72 -1.28 -9.76
CA PHE A 77 6.05 -1.27 -8.33
C PHE A 77 6.13 0.16 -7.78
N PHE A 78 6.73 1.08 -8.53
CA PHE A 78 6.81 2.49 -8.17
C PHE A 78 5.43 3.14 -8.08
N LEU A 79 4.55 2.86 -9.06
CA LEU A 79 3.16 3.33 -9.03
C LEU A 79 2.42 2.77 -7.80
N ILE A 80 2.48 1.47 -7.55
CA ILE A 80 1.84 0.85 -6.39
C ILE A 80 2.33 1.50 -5.09
N TYR A 81 3.65 1.72 -4.96
CA TYR A 81 4.22 2.38 -3.80
C TYR A 81 3.67 3.82 -3.63
N LEU A 82 3.55 4.56 -4.72
CA LEU A 82 2.99 5.91 -4.73
C LEU A 82 1.50 5.94 -4.33
N PHE A 83 0.74 4.93 -4.74
CA PHE A 83 -0.70 4.83 -4.52
C PHE A 83 -1.09 4.18 -3.19
N THR A 84 -0.20 3.37 -2.60
CA THR A 84 -0.36 2.72 -1.29
C THR A 84 -0.97 3.64 -0.22
N PRO A 85 -0.42 4.85 0.04
CA PRO A 85 -0.93 5.71 1.11
C PRO A 85 -2.37 6.19 0.91
N PHE A 86 -2.90 6.18 -0.31
CA PHE A 86 -4.30 6.55 -0.58
C PHE A 86 -5.30 5.42 -0.33
N HIS A 87 -4.81 4.18 -0.26
CA HIS A 87 -5.62 3.00 0.05
C HIS A 87 -5.44 2.54 1.51
N LEU A 88 -4.65 3.25 2.29
CA LEU A 88 -4.53 3.02 3.73
C LEU A 88 -5.80 3.48 4.45
N GLU A 89 -6.30 2.63 5.33
CA GLU A 89 -7.39 2.94 6.26
C GLU A 89 -6.91 2.53 7.66
N PHE A 90 -7.16 3.40 8.65
CA PHE A 90 -6.76 3.18 10.03
C PHE A 90 -7.95 2.76 10.90
N THR A 91 -7.69 1.88 11.86
CA THR A 91 -8.65 1.39 12.86
C THR A 91 -7.99 1.31 14.24
N ASP A 92 -8.83 1.27 15.29
CA ASP A 92 -8.43 1.15 16.71
C ASP A 92 -7.91 -0.24 17.05
N SER A 93 -8.44 -1.27 16.39
CA SER A 93 -8.09 -2.66 16.69
C SER A 93 -7.25 -3.28 15.58
N GLN A 94 -6.28 -4.10 15.99
CA GLN A 94 -5.58 -4.97 15.05
C GLN A 94 -6.58 -5.98 14.50
N GLN A 95 -7.06 -5.74 13.28
CA GLN A 95 -7.92 -6.70 12.61
C GLN A 95 -7.11 -7.95 12.24
N PRO A 96 -7.62 -9.16 12.53
CA PRO A 96 -6.94 -10.40 12.17
C PRO A 96 -6.87 -10.50 10.65
N LEU A 97 -5.69 -10.87 10.12
CA LEU A 97 -5.45 -10.93 8.67
C LEU A 97 -6.37 -11.92 7.92
N PHE A 98 -7.12 -12.74 8.64
CA PHE A 98 -8.06 -13.75 8.18
C PHE A 98 -9.20 -13.89 9.20
#